data_AF-A0A9D1CFK9-F1
#
_entry.id   AF-A0A9D1CFK9-F1
#
_cell.length_a   1.000
_cell.length_b   1.000
_cell.length_c   1.000
_cell.angle_alpha   90.00
_cell.angle_beta   90.00
_cell.angle_gamma   90.00
#
_symmetry.space_group_name_H-M   'P 1'
#
loop_
_entity.id
_entity.type
_entity.pdbx_description
1 polymer ?
#
loop_
_entity_poly.entity_id
_entity_poly.type
_entity_poly.pdbx_seq_one_letter_code
_entity_poly.pdbx_strand_id
1 'polypeptide(L)'
;MAKCPTCSTYVDDINFLEKYLFPFNKQEYKLYHCPNCDLQWWGPLKMVPKFYENETFETYKFFHLGIRKKLAYYQEDFFRTFPIKKGKLLDIGCGDGVFLEYAQKFGFEVYGIDFDKKK
;
A
#
# COMPACT_ATOMS: atom_id res chain seq x y z
N MET A 1 -2.81 -7.93 -24.52
CA MET A 1 -4.07 -7.73 -23.77
C MET A 1 -3.73 -7.69 -22.29
N ALA A 2 -4.10 -6.62 -21.60
CA ALA A 2 -3.95 -6.47 -20.17
C ALA A 2 -5.11 -7.17 -19.45
N LYS A 3 -4.78 -8.01 -18.46
CA LYS A 3 -5.79 -8.70 -17.64
C LYS A 3 -6.10 -7.85 -16.41
N CYS A 4 -7.37 -7.51 -16.20
CA CYS A 4 -7.82 -6.79 -15.00
C CYS A 4 -7.49 -7.62 -13.73
N PRO A 5 -6.80 -7.04 -12.73
CA PRO A 5 -6.40 -7.77 -11.53
C PRO A 5 -7.57 -8.13 -10.61
N THR A 6 -8.72 -7.45 -10.74
CA THR A 6 -9.89 -7.68 -9.88
C THR A 6 -10.85 -8.71 -10.48
N CYS A 7 -11.30 -8.51 -11.73
CA CYS A 7 -12.34 -9.34 -12.34
C CYS A 7 -11.85 -10.19 -13.50
N SER A 8 -10.55 -10.21 -13.78
CA SER A 8 -9.93 -10.99 -14.86
C SER A 8 -10.39 -10.66 -16.29
N THR A 9 -11.21 -9.63 -16.50
CA THR A 9 -11.57 -9.14 -17.85
C THR A 9 -10.33 -8.67 -18.58
N TYR A 10 -10.22 -9.03 -19.87
CA TYR A 10 -9.12 -8.60 -20.73
C TYR A 10 -9.44 -7.28 -21.41
N VAL A 11 -8.45 -6.38 -21.46
CA VAL A 11 -8.49 -5.10 -22.17
C VAL A 11 -7.38 -5.11 -23.21
N ASP A 12 -7.66 -4.71 -24.44
CA ASP A 12 -6.63 -4.64 -25.48
C ASP A 12 -5.55 -3.61 -25.13
N ASP A 13 -4.29 -3.91 -25.49
CA ASP A 13 -3.14 -3.07 -25.11
C ASP A 13 -3.10 -1.71 -25.81
N ILE A 14 -4.00 -1.49 -26.77
CA ILE A 14 -4.23 -0.22 -27.45
C ILE A 14 -5.25 0.66 -26.72
N ASN A 15 -6.11 0.07 -25.88
CA ASN A 15 -7.20 0.75 -25.17
C ASN A 15 -6.76 1.24 -23.78
N PHE A 16 -5.53 1.77 -23.67
CA PHE A 16 -5.06 2.42 -22.45
C PHE A 16 -5.49 3.90 -22.43
N LEU A 17 -5.73 4.44 -21.23
CA LEU A 17 -6.09 5.84 -21.02
C LEU A 17 -4.88 6.77 -21.05
N GLU A 18 -3.78 6.33 -20.43
CA GLU A 18 -2.59 7.16 -20.25
C GLU A 18 -1.30 6.31 -20.31
N LYS A 19 -0.19 6.96 -20.64
CA LYS A 19 1.16 6.39 -20.58
C LYS A 19 2.04 7.23 -19.66
N TYR A 20 2.87 6.54 -18.87
CA TYR A 20 3.82 7.17 -17.97
C TYR A 20 5.17 6.44 -18.03
N LEU A 21 6.24 7.17 -18.36
CA LEU A 21 7.60 6.64 -18.32
C LEU A 21 8.20 6.93 -16.94
N PHE A 22 8.32 5.90 -16.10
CA PHE A 22 8.80 6.10 -14.74
C PHE A 22 10.32 6.38 -14.73
N PRO A 23 10.78 7.54 -14.24
CA PRO A 23 12.18 7.95 -14.38
C PRO A 23 13.18 7.03 -13.69
N PHE A 24 12.77 6.36 -12.61
CA PHE A 24 13.62 5.54 -11.76
C PHE A 24 14.07 4.25 -12.43
N ASN A 25 13.17 3.51 -13.07
CA ASN A 25 13.47 2.22 -13.70
C ASN A 25 13.35 2.24 -15.22
N LYS A 26 13.04 3.41 -15.82
CA LYS A 26 12.81 3.60 -17.26
C LYS A 26 11.72 2.68 -17.83
N GLN A 27 10.79 2.21 -16.98
CA GLN A 27 9.65 1.39 -17.39
C GLN A 27 8.52 2.29 -17.86
N GLU A 28 8.01 2.01 -19.06
CA GLU A 28 6.71 2.55 -19.49
C GLU A 28 5.60 1.80 -18.75
N TYR A 29 4.72 2.57 -18.11
CA TYR A 29 3.47 2.11 -17.56
C TYR A 29 2.31 2.65 -18.38
N LYS A 30 1.25 1.85 -18.50
CA LYS A 30 0.01 2.21 -19.18
C LYS A 30 -1.14 2.14 -18.17
N LEU A 31 -1.96 3.18 -18.11
CA LEU A 31 -3.18 3.20 -17.31
C LEU A 31 -4.29 2.53 -18.11
N TYR A 32 -4.89 1.48 -17.57
CA TYR A 32 -6.04 0.80 -18.16
C TYR A 32 -7.30 1.09 -17.35
N HIS A 33 -8.47 1.01 -17.98
CA HIS A 33 -9.78 1.01 -17.33
C HIS A 33 -10.53 -0.28 -17.70
N CYS A 34 -11.13 -0.91 -16.70
CA CYS A 34 -11.87 -2.15 -16.90
C CYS A 34 -13.33 -1.84 -17.23
N PRO A 35 -13.84 -2.22 -18.41
CA PRO A 35 -15.24 -1.95 -18.76
C PRO A 35 -16.25 -2.80 -17.97
N ASN A 36 -15.79 -3.81 -17.21
CA ASN A 36 -16.65 -4.73 -16.47
C ASN A 36 -16.77 -4.37 -14.98
N CYS A 37 -15.73 -3.84 -14.35
CA CYS A 37 -15.73 -3.54 -12.90
C CYS A 37 -15.19 -2.15 -12.54
N ASP A 38 -15.01 -1.29 -13.54
CA ASP A 38 -14.56 0.11 -13.43
C ASP A 38 -13.19 0.36 -12.79
N LEU A 39 -12.47 -0.69 -12.41
CA LEU A 39 -11.11 -0.54 -11.89
C LEU A 39 -10.23 0.17 -12.93
N GLN A 40 -9.49 1.18 -12.48
CA GLN A 40 -8.34 1.70 -13.19
C GLN A 40 -7.04 1.17 -12.58
N TRP A 41 -6.08 0.75 -13.41
CA TRP A 41 -4.80 0.26 -12.94
C TRP A 41 -3.66 0.56 -13.90
N TRP A 42 -2.47 0.79 -13.35
CA TRP A 42 -1.24 0.92 -14.11
C TRP A 42 -0.63 -0.47 -14.37
N GLY A 43 -0.38 -0.78 -15.64
CA GLY A 43 0.31 -2.00 -16.08
C GLY A 43 1.70 -1.69 -16.66
N PRO A 44 2.69 -2.58 -16.51
CA PRO A 44 2.59 -3.87 -15.81
C PRO A 44 2.58 -3.67 -14.29
N LEU A 45 1.84 -4.53 -13.57
CA LEU A 45 1.83 -4.57 -12.10
C LEU A 45 3.13 -5.18 -11.58
N LYS A 46 4.21 -4.39 -11.62
CA LYS A 46 5.54 -4.79 -11.18
C LYS A 46 5.87 -4.11 -9.85
N MET A 47 6.21 -4.91 -8.86
CA MET A 47 6.77 -4.43 -7.60
C MET A 47 8.21 -3.96 -7.82
N VAL A 48 8.56 -2.80 -7.27
CA VAL A 48 9.94 -2.27 -7.28
C VAL A 48 10.39 -2.08 -5.83
N PRO A 49 10.94 -3.12 -5.16
CA PRO A 49 11.26 -3.08 -3.72
C PRO A 49 12.15 -1.89 -3.31
N LYS A 50 13.12 -1.55 -4.15
CA LYS A 50 14.04 -0.41 -3.95
C LYS A 50 13.33 0.93 -3.77
N PHE A 51 12.10 1.07 -4.27
CA PHE A 51 11.29 2.28 -4.07
C PHE A 51 10.95 2.51 -2.60
N TYR A 52 10.70 1.42 -1.87
CA TYR A 52 10.38 1.41 -0.45
C TYR A 52 11.65 1.48 0.40
N GLU A 53 12.69 0.69 0.08
CA GLU A 53 13.91 0.55 0.92
C GLU A 53 14.84 1.79 0.92
N ASN A 54 14.82 2.62 -0.13
CA ASN A 54 15.81 3.67 -0.34
C ASN A 54 15.37 5.07 0.10
N GLU A 55 14.31 5.20 0.91
CA GLU A 55 13.81 6.50 1.41
C GLU A 55 13.63 7.54 0.30
N THR A 56 13.22 7.09 -0.88
CA THR A 56 13.08 7.97 -2.05
C THR A 56 12.02 9.05 -1.85
N PHE A 57 11.13 8.87 -0.87
CA PHE A 57 10.16 9.86 -0.40
C PHE A 57 10.45 10.25 1.05
N GLU A 58 10.25 11.53 1.35
CA GLU A 58 10.42 12.09 2.69
C GLU A 58 9.59 11.34 3.75
N THR A 59 8.43 10.81 3.38
CA THR A 59 7.56 10.05 4.29
C THR A 59 8.26 8.84 4.91
N TYR A 60 9.06 8.09 4.15
CA TYR A 60 9.81 6.94 4.70
C TYR A 60 10.92 7.40 5.65
N LYS A 61 11.55 8.55 5.38
CA LYS A 61 12.48 9.17 6.34
C LYS A 61 11.81 9.44 7.67
N PHE A 62 10.60 10.00 7.66
CA PHE A 62 9.85 10.26 8.89
C PHE A 62 9.50 8.99 9.66
N PHE A 63 9.19 7.89 8.98
CA PHE A 63 8.96 6.60 9.61
C PHE A 63 10.22 6.08 10.33
N HIS A 64 11.40 6.15 9.71
CA HIS A 64 12.66 5.73 10.34
C HIS A 64 13.14 6.62 11.47
N LEU A 65 12.75 7.90 11.48
CA LEU A 65 13.10 8.77 12.61
C LEU A 65 12.35 8.39 13.89
N GLY A 66 11.31 7.55 13.82
CA GLY A 66 10.52 7.13 14.98
C GLY A 66 9.84 8.31 15.70
N ILE A 67 9.69 9.45 15.02
CA ILE A 67 9.13 10.68 15.61
C ILE A 67 7.62 10.55 15.78
N ARG A 68 6.98 9.72 14.95
CA ARG A 68 5.55 9.47 15.05
C ARG A 68 5.25 8.68 16.31
N LYS A 69 4.48 9.28 17.22
CA LYS A 69 4.02 8.66 18.47
C LYS A 69 2.50 8.53 18.58
N LYS A 70 1.80 9.03 17.57
CA LYS A 70 0.34 9.11 17.53
C LYS A 70 -0.19 8.49 16.25
N LEU A 71 -1.36 7.90 16.38
CA LEU A 71 -2.17 7.49 15.25
C LEU A 71 -2.47 8.68 14.36
N ALA A 72 -2.60 8.43 13.06
CA ALA A 72 -3.21 9.42 12.20
C ALA A 72 -4.72 9.45 12.50
N TYR A 73 -5.37 10.60 12.29
CA TYR A 73 -6.79 10.79 12.61
C TYR A 73 -7.69 9.68 12.03
N TYR A 74 -7.44 9.24 10.80
CA TYR A 74 -8.19 8.18 10.14
C TYR A 74 -8.00 6.78 10.76
N GLN A 75 -6.94 6.56 11.53
CA GLN A 75 -6.69 5.28 12.23
C GLN A 75 -7.37 5.22 13.60
N GLU A 76 -7.67 6.36 14.22
CA GLU A 76 -8.36 6.39 15.52
C GLU A 76 -9.77 5.79 15.42
N ASP A 77 -10.41 5.97 14.27
CA ASP A 77 -11.74 5.43 13.99
C ASP A 77 -11.78 3.91 14.07
N PHE A 78 -10.71 3.21 13.66
CA PHE A 78 -10.61 1.76 13.82
C PHE A 78 -10.78 1.37 15.30
N PHE A 79 -10.07 2.02 16.22
CA PHE A 79 -10.16 1.69 17.64
C PHE A 79 -11.47 2.14 18.27
N ARG A 80 -12.07 3.23 17.77
CA ARG A 80 -13.35 3.74 18.26
C ARG A 80 -14.54 2.89 17.80
N THR A 81 -14.67 2.66 16.50
CA THR A 81 -15.91 2.15 15.88
C THR A 81 -15.85 0.68 15.49
N PHE A 82 -14.66 0.11 15.27
CA PHE A 82 -14.57 -1.28 14.79
C PHE A 82 -15.05 -2.25 15.88
N PRO A 83 -15.95 -3.21 15.56
CA PRO A 83 -16.62 -4.03 16.56
C PRO A 83 -15.69 -5.07 17.20
N ILE A 84 -14.62 -5.45 16.51
CA ILE A 84 -13.63 -6.40 17.03
C ILE A 84 -12.62 -5.61 17.87
N LYS A 85 -12.47 -6.02 19.14
CA LYS A 85 -11.60 -5.36 20.11
C LYS A 85 -10.42 -6.23 20.56
N LYS A 86 -10.33 -7.48 20.09
CA LYS A 86 -9.23 -8.43 20.38
C LYS A 86 -9.18 -9.51 19.31
N GLY A 87 -8.03 -10.17 19.18
CA GLY A 87 -7.82 -11.24 18.21
C GLY A 87 -6.45 -11.13 17.53
N LYS A 88 -6.27 -11.82 16.41
CA LYS A 88 -5.05 -11.70 15.59
C LYS A 88 -5.25 -10.62 14.55
N LEU A 89 -4.27 -9.71 14.42
CA LEU A 89 -4.28 -8.61 13.46
C LEU A 89 -3.02 -8.67 12.59
N LEU A 90 -3.21 -8.63 11.27
CA LEU A 90 -2.13 -8.46 10.29
C LEU A 90 -2.26 -7.08 9.63
N ASP A 91 -1.21 -6.28 9.71
CA ASP A 91 -1.09 -4.99 9.00
C ASP A 91 -0.09 -5.11 7.84
N ILE A 92 -0.55 -4.83 6.62
CA ILE A 92 0.22 -4.94 5.37
C ILE A 92 0.62 -3.53 4.94
N GLY A 93 1.93 -3.26 4.87
CA GLY A 93 2.44 -1.90 4.78
C GLY A 93 2.44 -1.21 6.14
N CYS A 94 2.92 -1.92 7.18
CA CYS A 94 2.82 -1.46 8.56
C CYS A 94 3.73 -0.27 8.90
N GLY A 95 4.64 0.12 7.99
CA GLY A 95 5.52 1.28 8.15
C GLY A 95 6.30 1.25 9.46
N ASP A 96 6.20 2.35 10.22
CA ASP A 96 6.84 2.53 11.54
C ASP A 96 6.22 1.70 12.68
N GLY A 97 5.14 0.95 12.41
CA GLY A 97 4.52 0.07 13.39
C GLY A 97 3.70 0.79 14.47
N VAL A 98 3.50 2.11 14.41
CA VAL A 98 2.73 2.86 15.41
C VAL A 98 1.30 2.33 15.52
N PHE A 99 0.67 1.97 14.40
CA PHE A 99 -0.66 1.36 14.42
C PHE A 99 -0.67 0.02 15.17
N LEU A 100 0.34 -0.83 14.93
CA LEU A 100 0.48 -2.12 15.60
C LEU A 100 0.71 -1.97 17.10
N GLU A 101 1.50 -0.98 17.54
CA GLU A 101 1.71 -0.71 18.96
C GLU A 101 0.39 -0.36 19.66
N TYR A 102 -0.46 0.47 19.03
CA TYR A 102 -1.78 0.80 19.56
C TYR A 102 -2.71 -0.41 19.54
N ALA A 103 -2.71 -1.20 18.47
CA ALA A 103 -3.50 -2.43 18.39
C ALA A 103 -3.12 -3.45 19.47
N GLN A 104 -1.82 -3.60 19.75
CA GLN A 104 -1.34 -4.48 20.81
C GLN A 104 -1.87 -4.04 22.18
N LYS A 105 -1.81 -2.73 22.49
CA LYS A 105 -2.37 -2.15 23.73
C LYS A 105 -3.88 -2.35 23.84
N PHE A 106 -4.57 -2.44 22.70
CA PHE A 106 -6.01 -2.64 22.64
C PHE A 106 -6.43 -4.11 22.77
N GLY A 107 -5.48 -5.05 22.86
CA GLY A 107 -5.75 -6.47 23.09
C GLY A 107 -5.60 -7.36 21.84
N PHE A 108 -4.97 -6.86 20.78
CA PHE A 108 -4.63 -7.68 19.62
C PHE A 108 -3.28 -8.36 19.75
N GLU A 109 -3.20 -9.59 19.24
CA GLU A 109 -1.96 -10.25 18.85
C GLU A 109 -1.59 -9.76 17.45
N VAL A 110 -0.51 -8.99 17.34
CA VAL A 110 -0.21 -8.20 16.14
C VAL A 110 0.89 -8.81 15.28
N TYR A 111 0.73 -8.68 13.98
CA TYR A 111 1.65 -9.09 12.94
C TYR A 111 1.77 -7.96 11.91
N GLY A 112 2.99 -7.66 11.48
CA GLY A 112 3.26 -6.61 10.50
C GLY A 112 4.14 -7.13 9.38
N ILE A 113 3.86 -6.67 8.15
CA ILE A 113 4.75 -6.86 7.01
C ILE A 113 4.93 -5.54 6.29
N ASP A 114 6.19 -5.18 6.04
CA ASP A 114 6.57 -4.06 5.19
C ASP A 114 7.77 -4.47 4.32
N PHE A 115 7.90 -3.86 3.14
CA PHE A 115 9.08 -4.06 2.30
C PHE A 115 10.29 -3.33 2.84
N ASP A 116 10.06 -2.26 3.60
CA ASP A 116 11.12 -1.52 4.23
C ASP A 116 11.70 -2.31 5.41
N LYS A 117 12.97 -2.70 5.28
CA LYS A 117 13.70 -3.45 6.30
C LYS A 117 14.28 -2.56 7.39
N LYS A 118 14.34 -1.24 7.16
CA LYS A 118 14.89 -0.30 8.12
C LYS A 118 13.86 -0.02 9.20
N LYS A 119 14.33 -0.01 10.44
CA LYS A 119 13.56 0.33 11.63
C LYS A 119 14.00 1.69 12.14
#